data_AF-A0A7J9MFK1-F1
#
_entry.id   AF-A0A7J9MFK1-F1
#
_cell.length_a   1.000
_cell.length_b   1.000
_cell.length_c   1.000
_cell.angle_alpha   90.00
_cell.angle_beta   90.00
_cell.angle_gamma   90.00
#
_symmetry.space_group_name_H-M   'P 1'
#
loop_
_entity.id
_entity.type
_entity.pdbx_description
1 polymer ?
#
loop_
_entity_poly.entity_id
_entity_poly.type
_entity_poly.pdbx_seq_one_letter_code
_entity_poly.pdbx_strand_id
1 'polypeptide(L)'
;MDLIEVWDFLDYSFFDENTSPDILLPNYSSGREIVVHQEKEFVDRDCSRKRGRSGSCSRPGTKACREKLRREKLNERFLDLSSTLEPGRPARTDKSAILDDAIRVLTQLRTDAQELKETNEKLLEEIKSLKAEKNEIREEKLVLKANKERIEQQLKTLNVSPAGYLPAHPAGYHAAANKMAVFPGYGLVPMWQYLPPSARDTSQDHELRPPA
;
A
#
# COMPACT_ATOMS: atom_id res chain seq x y z
N MET A 1 -15.99 27.18 8.50
CA MET A 1 -16.25 25.76 8.80
C MET A 1 -15.30 25.00 7.93
N ASP A 2 -14.18 24.64 8.53
CA ASP A 2 -12.92 24.42 7.86
C ASP A 2 -12.83 22.99 7.34
N LEU A 3 -12.35 22.83 6.10
CA LEU A 3 -12.00 21.55 5.48
C LEU A 3 -10.94 20.73 6.24
N ILE A 4 -10.46 21.24 7.38
CA ILE A 4 -9.38 20.69 8.20
C ILE A 4 -9.88 19.58 9.14
N GLU A 5 -11.17 19.56 9.50
CA GLU A 5 -11.74 18.49 10.33
C GLU A 5 -11.96 17.17 9.57
N VAL A 6 -11.93 17.20 8.23
CA VAL A 6 -12.15 15.99 7.39
C VAL A 6 -11.02 14.98 7.55
N TRP A 7 -9.81 15.44 7.88
CA TRP A 7 -8.64 14.57 8.04
C TRP A 7 -8.60 13.83 9.39
N ASP A 8 -9.30 14.33 10.41
CA ASP A 8 -9.38 13.67 11.70
C ASP A 8 -10.41 12.51 11.70
N PHE A 9 -11.34 12.48 10.74
CA PHE A 9 -12.34 11.41 10.61
C PHE A 9 -11.78 10.11 10.01
N LEU A 10 -10.73 10.18 9.18
CA LEU A 10 -10.13 9.00 8.54
C LEU A 10 -9.15 8.24 9.46
N ASP A 11 -8.90 8.73 10.66
CA ASP A 11 -7.85 8.24 11.55
C ASP A 11 -8.27 7.11 12.50
N TYR A 12 -9.51 6.59 12.44
CA TYR A 12 -10.02 5.70 13.51
C TYR A 12 -10.57 4.31 13.16
N SER A 13 -10.72 3.86 11.90
CA SER A 13 -11.46 2.58 11.72
C SER A 13 -11.16 1.65 10.54
N PHE A 14 -10.19 1.92 9.65
CA PHE A 14 -10.08 1.08 8.44
C PHE A 14 -8.88 0.11 8.38
N PHE A 15 -7.81 0.31 9.15
CA PHE A 15 -6.60 -0.52 8.99
C PHE A 15 -6.17 -1.31 10.23
N ASP A 16 -6.91 -1.24 11.34
CA ASP A 16 -6.51 -1.92 12.59
C ASP A 16 -7.07 -3.35 12.71
N GLU A 17 -7.51 -3.95 11.59
CA GLU A 17 -8.04 -5.31 11.59
C GLU A 17 -7.60 -6.08 10.34
N ASN A 18 -6.28 -6.23 10.20
CA ASN A 18 -5.70 -7.34 9.43
C ASN A 18 -4.50 -7.91 10.20
N THR A 19 -4.78 -8.37 11.43
CA THR A 19 -4.02 -9.50 11.97
C THR A 19 -4.33 -10.68 11.07
N SER A 20 -3.42 -10.97 10.14
CA SER A 20 -3.43 -12.19 9.33
C SER A 20 -3.68 -13.38 10.25
N PRO A 21 -4.82 -14.09 10.17
CA PRO A 21 -4.90 -15.40 10.79
C PRO A 21 -4.03 -16.30 9.92
N ASP A 22 -3.02 -16.89 10.53
CA ASP A 22 -2.27 -17.99 9.96
C ASP A 22 -3.21 -18.92 9.19
N ILE A 23 -2.94 -19.12 7.90
CA ILE A 23 -3.61 -20.15 7.10
C ILE A 23 -3.09 -21.50 7.61
N LEU A 24 -3.62 -21.90 8.77
CA LEU A 24 -3.61 -23.28 9.25
C LEU A 24 -4.59 -24.05 8.35
N LEU A 25 -4.07 -24.77 7.35
CA LEU A 25 -4.84 -25.80 6.68
C LEU A 25 -5.19 -26.90 7.71
N PRO A 26 -6.48 -27.13 8.02
CA PRO A 26 -6.87 -28.33 8.74
C PRO A 26 -6.88 -29.49 7.74
N ASN A 27 -6.11 -30.52 8.04
CA ASN A 27 -6.25 -31.85 7.44
C ASN A 27 -7.71 -32.31 7.57
N TYR A 28 -8.48 -32.23 6.48
CA TYR A 28 -9.73 -32.98 6.38
C TYR A 28 -9.38 -34.39 5.89
N SER A 29 -9.12 -35.28 6.85
CA SER A 29 -9.40 -36.69 6.65
C SER A 29 -10.91 -36.86 6.82
N SER A 30 -11.65 -36.85 5.72
CA SER A 30 -13.08 -37.17 5.72
C SER A 30 -13.30 -38.39 4.84
N GLY A 31 -13.34 -39.55 5.50
CA GLY A 31 -13.91 -40.76 4.93
C GLY A 31 -15.40 -40.54 4.66
N ARG A 32 -15.82 -40.86 3.44
CA ARG A 32 -17.21 -41.20 3.13
C ARG A 32 -17.22 -42.52 2.37
N GLU A 33 -17.73 -43.53 3.03
CA GLU A 33 -18.20 -44.77 2.41
C GLU A 33 -19.60 -44.55 1.79
N ILE A 34 -19.71 -45.02 0.54
CA ILE A 34 -20.81 -45.79 -0.06
C ILE A 34 -22.19 -45.12 -0.21
N VAL A 35 -22.62 -44.92 -1.47
CA VAL A 35 -23.85 -45.53 -2.04
C VAL A 35 -23.62 -45.82 -3.54
N VAL A 36 -23.91 -47.06 -3.93
CA VAL A 36 -23.89 -47.62 -5.28
C VAL A 36 -25.24 -47.39 -5.96
N HIS A 37 -25.19 -47.17 -7.28
CA HIS A 37 -26.13 -47.54 -8.36
C HIS A 37 -26.53 -46.36 -9.26
N GLN A 38 -26.02 -46.38 -10.49
CA GLN A 38 -26.89 -46.18 -11.64
C GLN A 38 -26.42 -47.04 -12.81
N GLU A 39 -27.29 -47.98 -13.16
CA GLU A 39 -27.16 -48.92 -14.25
C GLU A 39 -27.12 -48.18 -15.59
N LYS A 40 -26.25 -48.62 -16.49
CA LYS A 40 -26.40 -48.34 -17.91
C LYS A 40 -26.25 -49.66 -18.65
N GLU A 41 -27.39 -50.19 -19.08
CA GLU A 41 -27.52 -51.40 -19.89
C GLU A 41 -26.56 -51.36 -21.07
N PHE A 42 -25.73 -52.40 -21.17
CA PHE A 42 -24.93 -52.69 -22.36
C PHE A 42 -25.67 -53.77 -23.14
N VAL A 43 -26.21 -53.38 -24.29
CA VAL A 43 -26.87 -54.29 -25.23
C VAL A 43 -25.84 -55.30 -25.75
N ASP A 44 -26.07 -56.56 -25.41
CA ASP A 44 -25.32 -57.70 -25.91
C ASP A 44 -25.48 -57.79 -27.43
N ARG A 45 -24.37 -57.77 -28.16
CA ARG A 45 -24.34 -58.03 -29.60
C ARG A 45 -23.45 -59.23 -29.84
N ASP A 46 -24.13 -60.34 -30.13
CA ASP A 46 -23.59 -61.65 -30.43
C ASP A 46 -22.38 -61.64 -31.38
N CYS A 47 -21.43 -62.51 -31.03
CA CYS A 47 -20.18 -62.76 -31.70
C CYS A 47 -20.34 -63.41 -33.08
N SER A 48 -19.54 -62.99 -34.05
CA SER A 48 -19.27 -63.77 -35.28
C SER A 48 -17.80 -63.75 -35.67
N ARG A 49 -17.11 -64.80 -35.18
CA ARG A 49 -16.05 -65.63 -35.80
C ARG A 49 -14.80 -64.99 -36.44
N LYS A 50 -13.65 -65.61 -36.07
CA LYS A 50 -12.35 -65.73 -36.76
C LYS A 50 -11.34 -64.56 -36.67
N ARG A 51 -10.46 -64.62 -35.65
CA ARG A 51 -8.99 -64.90 -35.75
C ARG A 51 -8.42 -64.71 -34.33
N GLY A 52 -7.96 -65.80 -33.72
CA GLY A 52 -7.53 -65.83 -32.32
C GLY A 52 -6.28 -64.99 -32.07
N ARG A 53 -6.48 -63.74 -31.64
CA ARG A 53 -5.58 -63.01 -30.73
C ARG A 53 -6.33 -61.87 -30.02
N SER A 54 -7.51 -62.18 -29.51
CA SER A 54 -8.33 -61.30 -28.68
C SER A 54 -7.94 -61.47 -27.21
N GLY A 55 -6.76 -60.95 -26.85
CA GLY A 55 -6.38 -60.74 -25.46
C GLY A 55 -7.15 -59.55 -24.89
N SER A 56 -8.46 -59.69 -24.72
CA SER A 56 -9.27 -58.76 -23.93
C SER A 56 -8.77 -58.83 -22.49
N CYS A 57 -7.82 -57.96 -22.15
CA CYS A 57 -7.45 -57.67 -20.77
C CYS A 57 -8.56 -56.86 -20.08
N SER A 58 -9.77 -57.40 -20.10
CA SER A 58 -10.92 -56.87 -19.38
C SER A 58 -11.25 -57.69 -18.13
N ARG A 59 -10.61 -58.86 -17.91
CA ARG A 59 -10.76 -59.60 -16.65
C ARG A 59 -10.05 -58.86 -15.53
N PRO A 60 -10.77 -58.26 -14.56
CA PRO A 60 -10.16 -57.71 -13.37
C PRO A 60 -9.48 -58.88 -12.65
N GLY A 61 -8.14 -58.89 -12.62
CA GLY A 61 -7.39 -59.98 -11.97
C GLY A 61 -6.13 -60.46 -12.69
N THR A 62 -5.95 -60.16 -13.99
CA THR A 62 -4.66 -60.45 -14.64
C THR A 62 -3.62 -59.37 -14.30
N LYS A 63 -2.34 -59.77 -14.24
CA LYS A 63 -1.22 -58.85 -14.01
C LYS A 63 -1.20 -57.70 -15.02
N ALA A 64 -1.54 -57.99 -16.28
CA ALA A 64 -1.60 -57.00 -17.36
C ALA A 64 -2.72 -55.96 -17.17
N CYS A 65 -3.92 -56.37 -16.69
CA CYS A 65 -5.00 -55.42 -16.39
C CYS A 65 -4.61 -54.46 -15.26
N ARG A 66 -3.98 -54.97 -14.19
CA ARG A 66 -3.49 -54.14 -13.08
C ARG A 66 -2.44 -53.13 -13.53
N GLU A 67 -1.50 -53.55 -14.38
CA GLU A 67 -0.48 -52.65 -14.91
C GLU A 67 -1.06 -51.60 -15.87
N LYS A 68 -2.06 -51.96 -16.68
CA LYS A 68 -2.78 -51.01 -17.53
C LYS A 68 -3.41 -49.90 -16.67
N LEU A 69 -4.17 -50.26 -15.65
CA LEU A 69 -4.80 -49.30 -14.73
C LEU A 69 -3.74 -48.42 -14.03
N ARG A 70 -2.60 -49.00 -13.62
CA ARG A 70 -1.49 -48.24 -13.02
C ARG A 70 -0.94 -47.18 -13.97
N ARG A 71 -0.76 -47.51 -15.25
CA ARG A 71 -0.28 -46.57 -16.27
C ARG A 71 -1.31 -45.52 -16.63
N GLU A 72 -2.59 -45.88 -16.70
CA GLU A 72 -3.69 -44.94 -16.93
C GLU A 72 -3.73 -43.90 -15.81
N LYS A 73 -3.74 -44.33 -14.54
CA LYS A 73 -3.69 -43.43 -13.38
C LYS A 73 -2.44 -42.53 -13.38
N LEU A 74 -1.28 -43.05 -13.78
CA LEU A 74 -0.07 -42.24 -13.90
C LEU A 74 -0.21 -41.18 -15.00
N ASN A 75 -0.77 -41.56 -16.15
CA ASN A 75 -0.98 -40.63 -17.27
C ASN A 75 -2.01 -39.55 -16.91
N GLU A 76 -3.07 -39.88 -16.18
CA GLU A 76 -4.02 -38.89 -15.63
C GLU A 76 -3.29 -37.82 -14.82
N ARG A 77 -2.36 -38.19 -13.93
CA ARG A 77 -1.56 -37.23 -13.17
C ARG A 77 -0.69 -36.32 -14.03
N PHE A 78 -0.13 -36.84 -15.12
CA PHE A 78 0.65 -36.02 -16.07
C PHE A 78 -0.25 -35.05 -16.84
N LEU A 79 -1.47 -35.47 -17.21
CA LEU A 79 -2.46 -34.61 -17.85
C LEU A 79 -2.90 -33.49 -16.91
N ASP A 80 -3.26 -33.82 -15.67
CA ASP A 80 -3.62 -32.86 -14.62
C ASP A 80 -2.50 -31.83 -14.41
N LEU A 81 -1.26 -32.30 -14.25
CA LEU A 81 -0.09 -31.44 -14.09
C LEU A 81 0.10 -30.52 -15.30
N SER A 82 0.03 -31.05 -16.53
CA SER A 82 0.16 -30.22 -17.74
C SER A 82 -0.89 -29.13 -17.84
N SER A 83 -2.14 -29.43 -17.47
CA SER A 83 -3.24 -28.47 -17.48
C SER A 83 -3.11 -27.39 -16.42
N THR A 84 -2.47 -27.73 -15.29
CA THR A 84 -2.20 -26.79 -14.18
C THR A 84 -1.06 -25.83 -14.53
N LEU A 85 -0.01 -26.31 -15.20
CA LEU A 85 1.15 -25.49 -15.56
C LEU A 85 0.84 -24.47 -16.65
N GLU A 86 0.00 -24.82 -17.64
CA GLU A 86 -0.39 -23.92 -18.72
C GLU A 86 -1.91 -23.95 -18.97
N PRO A 87 -2.70 -23.21 -18.17
CA PRO A 87 -4.12 -23.07 -18.41
C PRO A 87 -4.38 -22.48 -19.81
N GLY A 88 -5.15 -23.19 -20.64
CA GLY A 88 -5.55 -22.72 -21.97
C GLY A 88 -4.67 -23.17 -23.14
N ARG A 89 -3.58 -23.91 -22.90
CA ARG A 89 -2.84 -24.60 -23.97
C ARG A 89 -3.22 -26.09 -24.04
N PRO A 90 -3.13 -26.72 -25.23
CA PRO A 90 -3.39 -28.15 -25.35
C PRO A 90 -2.39 -28.95 -24.50
N ALA A 91 -2.90 -29.97 -23.80
CA ALA A 91 -2.10 -30.81 -22.91
C ALA A 91 -0.89 -31.40 -23.64
N ARG A 92 0.31 -31.17 -23.08
CA ARG A 92 1.55 -31.68 -23.66
C ARG A 92 1.65 -33.19 -23.43
N THR A 93 2.28 -33.88 -24.37
CA THR A 93 2.44 -35.35 -24.29
C THR A 93 3.82 -35.78 -23.84
N ASP A 94 4.81 -34.88 -23.88
CA ASP A 94 6.18 -35.16 -23.45
C ASP A 94 6.32 -35.05 -21.92
N LYS A 95 6.65 -36.17 -21.28
CA LYS A 95 6.76 -36.28 -19.83
C LYS A 95 7.97 -35.54 -19.26
N SER A 96 9.10 -35.51 -19.97
CA SER A 96 10.29 -34.77 -19.49
C SER A 96 10.00 -33.27 -19.48
N ALA A 97 9.47 -32.75 -20.59
CA ALA A 97 9.13 -31.33 -20.69
C ALA A 97 8.13 -30.89 -19.61
N ILE A 98 7.09 -31.69 -19.32
CA ILE A 98 6.13 -31.39 -18.23
C ILE A 98 6.83 -31.29 -16.87
N LEU A 99 7.78 -32.19 -16.58
CA LEU A 99 8.52 -32.16 -15.32
C LEU A 99 9.47 -30.97 -15.23
N ASP A 100 10.20 -30.66 -16.31
CA ASP A 100 11.10 -29.51 -16.37
C ASP A 100 10.32 -28.20 -16.22
N ASP A 101 9.17 -28.09 -16.87
CA ASP A 101 8.25 -26.95 -16.75
C ASP A 101 7.71 -26.83 -15.31
N ALA A 102 7.33 -27.94 -14.67
CA ALA A 102 6.88 -27.95 -13.28
C ALA A 102 7.95 -27.43 -12.32
N ILE A 103 9.20 -27.88 -12.50
CA ILE A 103 10.33 -27.44 -11.68
C ILE A 103 10.58 -25.94 -11.90
N ARG A 104 10.55 -25.48 -13.14
CA ARG A 104 10.74 -24.07 -13.48
C ARG A 104 9.66 -23.19 -12.85
N VAL A 105 8.38 -23.52 -13.05
CA VAL A 105 7.24 -22.76 -12.51
C VAL A 105 7.26 -22.77 -10.98
N LEU A 106 7.52 -23.92 -10.34
CA LEU A 106 7.62 -24.00 -8.88
C LEU A 106 8.75 -23.10 -8.34
N THR A 107 9.89 -23.07 -9.02
CA THR A 107 11.03 -22.23 -8.62
C THR A 107 10.68 -20.76 -8.76
N GLN A 108 10.08 -20.35 -9.89
CA GLN A 108 9.64 -18.98 -10.11
C GLN A 108 8.63 -18.54 -9.05
N LEU A 109 7.58 -19.33 -8.80
CA LEU A 109 6.55 -19.01 -7.81
C LEU A 109 7.13 -18.88 -6.39
N ARG A 110 8.17 -19.66 -6.05
CA ARG A 110 8.85 -19.53 -4.76
C ARG A 110 9.62 -18.22 -4.66
N THR A 111 10.33 -17.83 -5.73
CA THR A 111 11.02 -16.54 -5.80
C THR A 111 10.03 -15.39 -5.70
N ASP A 112 8.97 -15.40 -6.51
CA ASP A 112 7.94 -14.36 -6.52
C ASP A 112 7.26 -14.22 -5.15
N ALA A 113 6.96 -15.35 -4.49
CA ALA A 113 6.37 -15.34 -3.16
C ALA A 113 7.31 -14.74 -2.10
N GLN A 114 8.61 -14.99 -2.23
CA GLN A 114 9.62 -14.44 -1.33
C GLN A 114 9.80 -12.93 -1.55
N GLU A 115 9.89 -12.48 -2.81
CA GLU A 115 9.96 -11.06 -3.16
C GLU A 115 8.70 -10.29 -2.72
N LEU A 116 7.51 -10.89 -2.90
CA LEU A 116 6.26 -10.28 -2.44
C LEU A 116 6.22 -10.16 -0.91
N LYS A 117 6.76 -11.16 -0.19
CA LYS A 117 6.89 -11.10 1.27
C LYS A 117 7.81 -9.96 1.70
N GLU A 118 9.00 -9.86 1.10
CA GLU A 118 9.98 -8.81 1.41
C GLU A 118 9.45 -7.40 1.11
N THR A 119 8.77 -7.23 -0.04
CA THR A 119 8.18 -5.94 -0.40
C THR A 119 7.01 -5.56 0.52
N ASN A 120 6.19 -6.53 0.94
CA ASN A 120 5.13 -6.28 1.91
C ASN A 120 5.69 -5.89 3.29
N GLU A 121 6.72 -6.59 3.78
CA GLU A 121 7.44 -6.23 5.02
C GLU A 121 7.98 -4.80 4.94
N LYS A 122 8.64 -4.44 3.83
CA LYS A 122 9.13 -3.09 3.60
C LYS A 122 8.03 -2.02 3.60
N LEU A 123 6.89 -2.28 2.95
CA LEU A 123 5.76 -1.35 2.93
C LEU A 123 5.15 -1.17 4.33
N LEU A 124 5.10 -2.23 5.13
CA LEU A 124 4.63 -2.14 6.52
C LEU A 124 5.56 -1.29 7.39
N GLU A 125 6.88 -1.41 7.20
CA GLU A 125 7.86 -0.55 7.86
C GLU A 125 7.70 0.91 7.44
N GLU A 126 7.50 1.18 6.15
CA GLU A 126 7.27 2.54 5.64
C GLU A 126 5.97 3.15 6.19
N ILE A 127 4.87 2.38 6.23
CA ILE A 127 3.62 2.80 6.86
C ILE A 127 3.83 3.13 8.34
N LYS A 128 4.60 2.32 9.06
CA LYS A 128 4.91 2.57 10.48
C LYS A 128 5.72 3.86 10.64
N SER A 129 6.72 4.09 9.78
CA SER A 129 7.52 5.32 9.79
C SER A 129 6.66 6.55 9.51
N LEU A 130 5.83 6.52 8.46
CA LEU A 130 4.95 7.62 8.09
C LEU A 130 3.90 7.91 9.18
N LYS A 131 3.40 6.88 9.87
CA LYS A 131 2.52 7.07 11.04
C LYS A 131 3.21 7.79 12.18
N ALA A 132 4.48 7.46 12.45
CA ALA A 132 5.27 8.14 13.48
C ALA A 132 5.53 9.61 13.11
N GLU A 133 5.97 9.88 11.88
CA GLU A 133 6.20 11.24 11.38
C GLU A 133 4.92 12.08 11.40
N LYS A 134 3.78 11.52 10.97
CA LYS A 134 2.47 12.17 11.07
C LYS A 134 2.14 12.60 12.50
N ASN A 135 2.44 11.74 13.48
CA ASN A 135 2.18 12.01 14.89
C ASN A 135 3.11 13.11 15.43
N GLU A 136 4.40 13.06 15.10
CA GLU A 136 5.37 14.09 15.46
C GLU A 136 4.95 15.47 14.93
N ILE A 137 4.53 15.56 13.66
CA ILE A 137 4.02 16.82 13.07
C ILE A 137 2.78 17.32 13.82
N ARG A 138 1.89 16.44 14.27
CA ARG A 138 0.72 16.84 15.08
C ARG A 138 1.14 17.40 16.43
N GLU A 139 2.11 16.78 17.09
CA GLU A 139 2.65 17.24 18.37
C GLU A 139 3.33 18.61 18.22
N GLU A 140 4.22 18.77 17.24
CA GLU A 140 4.87 20.04 16.93
C GLU A 140 3.87 21.14 16.59
N LYS A 141 2.86 20.84 15.77
CA LYS A 141 1.77 21.78 15.43
C LYS A 141 1.03 22.25 16.67
N LEU A 142 0.74 21.36 17.62
CA LEU A 142 0.05 21.70 18.86
C LEU A 142 0.92 22.60 19.75
N VAL A 143 2.21 22.27 19.88
CA VAL A 143 3.19 23.08 20.62
C VAL A 143 3.33 24.48 20.00
N LEU A 144 3.45 24.58 18.67
CA LEU A 144 3.52 25.86 17.96
C LEU A 144 2.25 26.69 18.13
N LYS A 145 1.07 26.06 18.10
CA LYS A 145 -0.21 26.74 18.35
C LYS A 145 -0.26 27.33 19.76
N ALA A 146 0.16 26.57 20.78
CA ALA A 146 0.21 27.04 22.15
C ALA A 146 1.22 28.20 22.33
N ASN A 147 2.41 28.10 21.73
CA ASN A 147 3.43 29.14 21.78
C ASN A 147 2.98 30.42 21.07
N LYS A 148 2.32 30.29 19.92
CA LYS A 148 1.71 31.41 19.20
C LYS A 148 0.68 32.13 20.08
N GLU A 149 -0.25 31.40 20.68
CA GLU A 149 -1.27 31.99 21.56
C GLU A 149 -0.64 32.71 22.75
N ARG A 150 0.38 32.11 23.38
CA ARG A 150 1.13 32.72 24.49
C ARG A 150 1.76 34.06 24.09
N ILE A 151 2.42 34.13 22.93
CA ILE A 151 3.06 35.36 22.44
C ILE A 151 2.01 36.42 22.08
N GLU A 152 0.90 36.01 21.45
CA GLU A 152 -0.20 36.94 21.14
C GLU A 152 -0.84 37.53 22.41
N GLN A 153 -0.98 36.73 23.47
CA GLN A 153 -1.42 37.23 24.78
C GLN A 153 -0.43 38.25 25.36
N GLN A 154 0.88 37.96 25.30
CA GLN A 154 1.92 38.90 25.76
C GLN A 154 1.88 40.23 24.97
N LEU A 155 1.75 40.18 23.64
CA LEU A 155 1.62 41.37 22.80
C LEU A 155 0.35 42.18 23.11
N LYS A 156 -0.78 41.50 23.34
CA LYS A 156 -2.02 42.18 23.76
C LYS A 156 -1.81 42.88 25.10
N THR A 157 -1.18 42.24 26.08
CA THR A 157 -0.91 42.89 27.38
C THR A 157 0.07 44.06 27.28
N LEU A 158 1.10 43.97 26.43
CA LEU A 158 2.08 45.05 26.24
C LEU A 158 1.49 46.26 25.49
N ASN A 159 0.59 46.01 24.54
CA ASN A 159 -0.12 47.06 23.82
C ASN A 159 -1.24 47.72 24.66
N VAL A 160 -1.56 47.16 25.83
CA VAL A 160 -2.38 47.81 26.86
C VAL A 160 -1.45 48.56 27.82
N SER A 161 -0.59 49.42 27.26
CA SER A 161 -0.07 50.57 28.03
C SER A 161 -1.19 51.60 28.09
N PRO A 162 -1.47 52.25 29.24
CA PRO A 162 -2.53 53.24 29.33
C PRO A 162 -2.27 54.33 28.28
N ALA A 163 -3.19 54.45 27.32
CA ALA A 163 -3.26 55.59 26.44
C ALA A 163 -3.54 56.83 27.30
N GLY A 164 -2.48 57.47 27.77
CA GLY A 164 -2.57 58.66 28.60
C GLY A 164 -1.33 58.81 29.45
N TYR A 165 -0.26 59.32 28.87
CA TYR A 165 0.75 60.21 29.49
C TYR A 165 1.89 60.41 28.46
N LEU A 166 1.60 61.11 27.36
CA LEU A 166 2.65 61.82 26.62
C LEU A 166 2.60 63.28 27.09
N PRO A 167 3.66 63.82 27.71
CA PRO A 167 3.73 65.23 28.04
C PRO A 167 3.62 66.05 26.75
N ALA A 168 2.66 66.97 26.70
CA ALA A 168 2.56 67.94 25.62
C ALA A 168 3.88 68.72 25.55
N HIS A 169 4.64 68.55 24.46
CA HIS A 169 5.79 69.41 24.18
C HIS A 169 5.30 70.86 24.07
N PRO A 170 5.88 71.82 24.81
CA PRO A 170 5.51 73.21 24.65
C PRO A 170 5.93 73.67 23.25
N ALA A 171 4.98 74.23 22.51
CA ALA A 171 5.22 74.89 21.24
C ALA A 171 6.09 76.13 21.47
N GLY A 172 7.41 75.95 21.40
CA GLY A 172 8.39 77.03 21.41
C GLY A 172 8.64 77.53 19.99
N TYR A 173 7.98 78.61 19.61
CA TYR A 173 8.47 79.51 18.57
C TYR A 173 9.91 79.91 18.92
N HIS A 174 10.86 79.81 18.00
CA HIS A 174 11.91 80.82 17.81
C HIS A 174 12.59 80.63 16.46
N ALA A 175 12.63 81.72 15.69
CA ALA A 175 13.41 81.87 14.48
C ALA A 175 14.89 81.97 14.81
N ALA A 176 15.75 81.22 14.12
CA ALA A 176 17.10 81.63 13.76
C ALA A 176 17.74 80.58 12.83
N ALA A 177 18.38 81.07 11.77
CA ALA A 177 19.08 80.28 10.78
C ALA A 177 20.23 79.49 11.42
N ASN A 178 20.12 78.16 11.43
CA ASN A 178 21.25 77.23 11.35
C ASN A 178 20.75 75.86 10.90
N LYS A 179 21.33 75.36 9.81
CA LYS A 179 20.97 74.08 9.17
C LYS A 179 21.52 72.92 9.98
N MET A 180 20.73 72.37 10.89
CA MET A 180 20.87 70.98 11.34
C MET A 180 19.48 70.45 11.60
N ALA A 181 18.99 69.58 10.71
CA ALA A 181 17.79 68.81 10.98
C ALA A 181 18.13 67.85 12.14
N VAL A 182 17.63 68.16 13.34
CA VAL A 182 17.60 67.19 14.45
C VAL A 182 16.62 66.11 14.01
N PHE A 183 17.15 65.00 13.49
CA PHE A 183 16.37 63.80 13.20
C PHE A 183 15.91 63.20 14.53
N PRO A 184 14.59 63.07 14.77
CA PRO A 184 14.10 62.25 15.86
C PRO A 184 14.58 60.82 15.65
N GLY A 185 15.27 60.27 16.67
CA GLY A 185 15.87 58.95 16.64
C GLY A 185 14.88 57.86 16.22
N TYR A 186 15.40 56.90 15.46
CA TYR A 186 14.75 55.70 14.94
C TYR A 186 13.69 55.14 15.90
N GLY A 187 12.43 55.49 15.66
CA GLY A 187 11.29 54.79 16.23
C GLY A 187 11.31 53.33 15.78
N LEU A 188 10.69 52.47 16.59
CA LEU A 188 10.48 51.02 16.41
C LEU A 188 9.68 50.63 15.13
N VAL A 189 9.82 51.37 14.02
CA VAL A 189 9.16 51.04 12.76
C VAL A 189 10.13 50.19 11.93
N PRO A 190 9.87 48.89 11.75
CA PRO A 190 10.75 48.07 10.95
C PRO A 190 10.71 48.55 9.50
N MET A 191 11.89 48.73 8.89
CA MET A 191 12.04 49.39 7.60
C MET A 191 11.26 48.73 6.45
N TRP A 192 10.83 47.47 6.60
CA TRP A 192 10.03 46.79 5.59
C TRP A 192 8.71 47.51 5.31
N GLN A 193 8.17 48.30 6.24
CA GLN A 193 6.95 49.10 6.04
C GLN A 193 7.09 50.15 4.93
N TYR A 194 8.31 50.59 4.63
CA TYR A 194 8.63 51.55 3.58
C TYR A 194 8.98 50.90 2.23
N LEU A 195 9.02 49.56 2.15
CA LEU A 195 9.25 48.87 0.88
C LEU A 195 7.99 48.92 -0.01
N PRO A 196 8.14 49.20 -1.32
CA PRO A 196 7.01 49.17 -2.26
C PRO A 196 6.41 47.75 -2.36
N PRO A 197 5.09 47.62 -2.62
CA PRO A 197 4.42 46.32 -2.68
C PRO A 197 5.07 45.31 -3.64
N SER A 198 5.65 45.78 -4.74
CA SER A 198 6.37 44.94 -5.71
C SER A 198 7.60 44.25 -5.13
N ALA A 199 8.23 44.81 -4.09
CA ALA A 199 9.37 44.20 -3.41
C ALA A 199 8.95 43.21 -2.31
N ARG A 200 7.65 43.14 -1.99
CA ARG A 200 7.07 42.16 -1.04
C ARG A 200 6.40 40.99 -1.77
N ASP A 201 6.25 41.08 -3.08
CA ASP A 201 5.63 40.05 -3.90
C ASP A 201 6.65 38.96 -4.22
N THR A 202 6.58 37.87 -3.46
CA THR A 202 7.43 36.68 -3.68
C THR A 202 6.76 35.65 -4.60
N SER A 203 5.62 35.98 -5.23
CA SER A 203 4.89 35.03 -6.07
C SER A 203 5.71 34.53 -7.26
N GLN A 204 6.69 35.31 -7.74
CA GLN A 204 7.58 34.94 -8.84
C GLN A 204 9.00 34.50 -8.40
N ASP A 205 9.27 34.41 -7.10
CA ASP A 205 10.62 34.05 -6.62
C ASP A 205 11.03 32.62 -7.02
N HIS A 206 10.04 31.74 -7.25
CA HIS A 206 10.22 30.37 -7.73
C HIS A 206 10.70 30.26 -9.19
N GLU A 207 10.53 31.31 -10.01
CA GLU A 207 11.01 31.34 -11.40
C GLU A 207 12.52 31.64 -11.47
N LEU A 208 13.05 32.39 -10.50
CA LEU A 208 14.45 32.80 -10.46
C LEU A 208 15.36 31.84 -9.70
N ARG A 209 14.78 30.90 -8.94
CA ARG A 209 15.51 29.88 -8.16
C ARG A 209 14.83 28.52 -8.29
N PRO A 210 15.09 27.77 -9.38
CA PRO A 210 14.60 26.40 -9.48
C PRO A 210 15.19 25.54 -8.36
N PRO A 211 14.41 24.63 -7.76
CA PRO A 211 14.91 23.72 -6.74
C PRO A 211 15.99 22.81 -7.34
N ALA A 212 17.13 22.72 -6.64
CA ALA A 212 18.23 21.80 -6.96
C ALA A 212 17.87 20.35 -6.60
#